data_AF-A0A842Q679-F1
#
_entry.id   AF-A0A842Q679-F1
#
_cell.length_a   1.000
_cell.length_b   1.000
_cell.length_c   1.000
_cell.angle_alpha   90.00
_cell.angle_beta   90.00
_cell.angle_gamma   90.00
#
_symmetry.space_group_name_H-M   'P 1'
#
loop_
_entity.id
_entity.type
_entity.pdbx_description
1 polymer ?
#
loop_
_entity_poly.entity_id
_entity_poly.type
_entity_poly.pdbx_seq_one_letter_code
_entity_poly.pdbx_strand_id
1 'polypeptide(L)' 'MKINLKFNLKETIQKYKRVLILARKPTMDELKKISRICFMGFFVMGFISFVFYMVSAIFGA' A
#
# COMPACT_ATOMS: atom_id res chain seq x y z
N MET A 1 -10.05 -20.01 -30.67
CA MET A 1 -10.78 -19.02 -29.85
C MET A 1 -10.20 -17.64 -30.15
N LYS A 2 -10.85 -16.84 -31.03
CA LYS A 2 -10.35 -15.51 -31.44
C LYS A 2 -10.69 -14.49 -30.35
N ILE A 3 -9.72 -14.14 -29.53
CA ILE A 3 -9.86 -13.06 -28.55
C ILE A 3 -9.66 -11.73 -29.31
N ASN A 4 -10.76 -11.08 -29.69
CA ASN A 4 -10.77 -9.74 -30.27
C ASN A 4 -10.73 -8.70 -29.15
N LEU A 5 -9.54 -8.29 -28.70
CA LEU A 5 -9.39 -7.17 -27.78
C LEU A 5 -9.52 -5.84 -28.55
N LYS A 6 -10.76 -5.37 -28.67
CA LYS A 6 -11.03 -3.97 -29.01
C LYS A 6 -10.83 -3.13 -27.73
N PHE A 7 -9.58 -2.76 -27.42
CA PHE A 7 -9.28 -1.92 -26.26
C PHE A 7 -9.90 -0.53 -26.44
N ASN A 8 -11.09 -0.33 -25.86
CA ASN A 8 -11.70 0.99 -25.75
C ASN A 8 -11.10 1.74 -24.53
N LEU A 9 -9.78 2.01 -24.56
CA LEU A 9 -9.05 2.65 -23.45
C LEU A 9 -9.74 3.93 -22.95
N LYS A 10 -10.28 4.72 -23.87
CA LYS A 10 -11.00 5.97 -23.55
C LYS A 10 -12.21 5.69 -22.66
N GLU A 11 -12.97 4.66 -22.98
CA GLU A 11 -14.16 4.26 -22.22
C GLU A 11 -13.78 3.64 -20.86
N THR A 12 -12.72 2.84 -20.83
CA THR A 12 -12.20 2.21 -19.61
C THR A 12 -11.66 3.24 -18.62
N ILE A 13 -10.89 4.23 -19.09
CA ILE A 13 -10.41 5.35 -18.26
C ILE A 13 -11.59 6.17 -17.72
N GLN A 14 -12.62 6.39 -18.53
CA GLN A 14 -13.80 7.13 -18.12
C GLN A 14 -14.63 6.37 -17.06
N LYS A 15 -14.67 5.04 -17.12
CA LYS A 15 -15.24 4.18 -16.07
C LYS A 15 -14.42 4.27 -14.77
N TYR A 16 -13.09 4.16 -14.84
CA TYR A 16 -12.23 4.31 -13.65
C TYR A 16 -12.34 5.71 -13.01
N LYS A 17 -12.43 6.77 -13.82
CA LYS A 17 -12.64 8.14 -13.31
C LYS A 17 -13.93 8.25 -12.50
N ARG A 18 -15.03 7.62 -12.95
CA ARG A 18 -16.30 7.61 -12.20
C ARG A 18 -16.16 6.90 -10.86
N VAL A 19 -15.45 5.77 -10.82
CA VAL A 19 -15.20 5.02 -9.58
C VAL A 19 -14.36 5.84 -8.60
N LEU A 20 -13.31 6.53 -9.06
CA LEU A 20 -12.48 7.39 -8.21
C LEU A 20 -13.23 8.61 -7.67
N ILE A 21 -14.20 9.14 -8.43
CA ILE A 21 -15.06 10.24 -7.97
C ILE A 21 -16.10 9.75 -6.95
N LEU A 22 -16.59 8.52 -7.12
CA LEU A 22 -17.57 7.90 -6.21
C LEU A 22 -16.92 7.45 -4.89
N ALA A 23 -15.64 7.11 -4.91
CA ALA A 23 -14.90 6.72 -3.71
C ALA A 23 -14.84 7.88 -2.70
N ARG A 24 -15.16 7.58 -1.42
CA ARG A 24 -15.06 8.54 -0.32
C ARG A 24 -13.59 8.93 -0.13
N LYS A 25 -13.28 10.22 -0.31
CA LYS A 25 -11.94 10.74 -0.01
C LYS A 25 -11.73 10.69 1.51
N PRO A 26 -10.58 10.18 1.99
CA PRO A 26 -10.33 10.08 3.41
C PRO A 26 -10.23 11.48 4.04
N THR A 27 -10.76 11.62 5.25
CA THR A 27 -10.63 12.85 6.05
C THR A 27 -9.24 12.94 6.68
N MET A 28 -8.81 14.15 7.07
CA MET A 28 -7.48 14.36 7.67
C MET A 28 -7.29 13.56 8.97
N ASP A 29 -8.36 13.37 9.73
CA ASP A 29 -8.32 12.57 10.97
C ASP A 29 -8.17 11.07 10.69
N GLU A 30 -8.89 10.54 9.69
CA GLU A 30 -8.76 9.14 9.23
C GLU A 30 -7.34 8.87 8.72
N LEU A 31 -6.78 9.80 7.92
CA LEU A 31 -5.40 9.71 7.43
C LEU A 31 -4.39 9.68 8.58
N LYS A 32 -4.53 10.57 9.56
CA LYS A 32 -3.61 10.63 10.72
C LYS A 32 -3.68 9.35 11.55
N LYS A 33 -4.88 8.79 11.73
CA LYS A 33 -5.08 7.54 12.48
C LYS A 33 -4.44 6.35 11.77
N ILE A 34 -4.70 6.19 10.47
CA ILE A 34 -4.13 5.10 9.66
C ILE A 34 -2.61 5.23 9.59
N SER A 35 -2.11 6.43 9.34
CA SER A 35 -0.67 6.73 9.30
C SER A 35 0.00 6.34 10.61
N ARG A 36 -0.54 6.73 11.76
CA ARG A 36 0.02 6.37 13.07
C ARG A 36 0.10 4.87 13.29
N ILE A 37 -0.97 4.13 12.96
CA ILE A 37 -1.01 2.67 13.11
C ILE A 37 0.00 2.00 12.18
N CYS A 38 0.08 2.47 10.93
CA CYS A 38 1.03 1.99 9.94
C CYS A 38 2.48 2.22 10.41
N PHE A 39 2.81 3.44 10.83
CA PHE A 39 4.12 3.77 11.39
C PHE A 39 4.48 2.92 12.60
N MET A 40 3.53 2.67 13.50
CA MET A 40 3.75 1.82 14.65
C MET A 40 4.06 0.37 14.24
N GLY A 41 3.33 -0.17 13.26
CA GLY A 41 3.60 -1.50 12.70
C GLY A 41 4.96 -1.59 12.00
N PHE A 42 5.30 -0.60 11.18
CA PHE A 42 6.61 -0.52 10.52
C PHE A 42 7.76 -0.44 11.53
N PHE A 43 7.59 0.36 12.59
CA PHE A 43 8.62 0.51 13.62
C PHE A 43 8.84 -0.79 14.38
N VAL A 44 7.76 -1.47 14.79
CA VAL A 44 7.86 -2.76 15.49
C VAL A 44 8.52 -3.82 14.60
N MET A 45 8.06 -3.97 13.36
CA MET A 45 8.63 -4.96 12.43
C MET A 45 10.10 -4.67 12.12
N GLY A 46 10.44 -3.40 11.84
CA GLY A 46 11.81 -2.98 11.60
C GLY A 46 12.71 -3.21 12.81
N PHE A 47 12.23 -2.93 14.02
CA PHE A 47 12.98 -3.14 15.25
C PHE A 47 13.22 -4.63 15.52
N ILE A 48 12.20 -5.48 15.33
CA ILE A 48 12.37 -6.95 15.43
C ILE A 48 13.44 -7.43 14.45
N SER A 49 13.34 -7.07 13.17
CA SER A 49 14.31 -7.50 12.16
C SER A 49 15.71 -6.96 12.44
N PHE A 50 15.83 -5.74 12.96
CA PHE A 50 17.09 -5.15 13.36
C PHE A 50 17.76 -5.90 14.51
N VAL A 51 16.99 -6.30 15.54
CA VAL A 51 17.50 -7.09 16.66
C VAL A 51 18.02 -8.45 16.19
N PHE A 52 17.26 -9.14 15.32
CA PHE A 52 17.73 -10.41 14.72
C PHE A 52 19.02 -10.24 13.92
N TYR A 53 19.11 -9.19 13.10
CA TYR A 53 20.32 -8.88 12.36
C TYR A 53 21.50 -8.60 13.29
N MET A 54 21.32 -7.79 14.32
CA MET A 54 22.37 -7.49 15.30
C MET A 54 22.87 -8.75 16.02
N VAL A 55 21.97 -9.63 16.46
CA VAL A 55 22.34 -10.89 17.10
C VAL A 55 23.15 -11.76 16.13
N SER A 56 22.68 -11.89 14.88
CA SER A 56 23.42 -12.63 13.85
C SER A 56 24.78 -12.01 13.53
N ALA A 57 24.90 -10.68 13.53
CA ALA A 57 26.14 -9.98 13.23
C ALA A 57 27.18 -10.12 14.36
N ILE A 58 26.73 -10.19 15.61
CA ILE A 58 27.61 -10.37 16.78
C ILE A 58 28.01 -11.85 16.95
N PHE A 59 27.09 -12.79 16.74
CA PHE A 59 27.38 -14.23 16.88
C PHE A 59 28.03 -14.87 15.64
N GLY A 60 27.89 -14.24 14.47
CA GLY A 60 28.46 -14.70 13.19
C GLY A 60 29.79 -14.05 12.82
N ALA A 61 30.39 -13.27 13.72
CA ALA A 61 31.73 -12.70 13.61
C ALA A 61 32.74 -13.49 14.46
#